data_AF-A0A4Q2UVR0-F1
#
_entry.id   AF-A0A4Q2UVR0-F1
#
_cell.length_a   1.000
_cell.length_b   1.000
_cell.length_c   1.000
_cell.angle_alpha   90.00
_cell.angle_beta   90.00
_cell.angle_gamma   90.00
#
_symmetry.space_group_name_H-M   'P 1'
#
loop_
_entity.id
_entity.type
_entity.pdbx_description
1 polymer ?
#
loop_
_entity_poly.entity_id
_entity_poly.type
_entity_poly.pdbx_seq_one_letter_code
_entity_poly.pdbx_strand_id
1 'polypeptide(L)'
;YHEILTPNYSVGCKRRIYDKAWFPSLRDRRVTLTTLALTKVEENSLTLSPGPKTHASERMAGTVDVPADVIVLANGFAVHNWFHPLKVIGRDKTTLQEAFETRGGPQLYRATALDGFPNLFILFGPNSFTGHSSVILGLENQINHAIKLMRPVLRGDVTTIEVKRDATLAYTKQIQKDLNNMVWNSSHCSSWYKNGNGKNFVSYPYSMIWHTLQFWFPTWAHWNVEFTQQGEARRWRKRRARMLLFLIIGFITLIAKFRSIRSLRLIMLSIRSLQLVK
;
A
#
# COMPACT_ATOMS: atom_id res chain seq x y z
N TYR A 1 7.65 -32.94 -19.49
CA TYR A 1 7.82 -31.58 -18.93
C TYR A 1 7.62 -31.46 -17.41
N HIS A 2 7.11 -32.46 -16.67
CA HIS A 2 6.79 -32.30 -15.23
C HIS A 2 7.89 -31.68 -14.37
N GLU A 3 9.14 -32.12 -14.49
CA GLU A 3 10.26 -31.56 -13.73
C GLU A 3 10.50 -30.07 -14.06
N ILE A 4 10.45 -29.70 -15.33
CA ILE A 4 10.57 -28.30 -15.82
C ILE A 4 9.40 -27.43 -15.33
N LEU A 5 8.21 -28.03 -15.22
CA LEU A 5 6.97 -27.31 -14.90
C LEU A 5 6.72 -27.15 -13.39
N THR A 6 7.48 -27.85 -12.55
CA THR A 6 7.23 -27.88 -11.10
C THR A 6 8.15 -26.87 -10.40
N PRO A 7 7.65 -25.73 -9.90
CA PRO A 7 8.52 -24.71 -9.32
C PRO A 7 9.25 -25.19 -8.06
N ASN A 8 10.49 -24.73 -7.87
CA ASN A 8 11.34 -25.02 -6.70
C ASN A 8 11.16 -24.02 -5.54
N TYR A 9 10.07 -23.24 -5.54
CA TYR A 9 9.75 -22.23 -4.53
C TYR A 9 8.35 -22.44 -3.96
N SER A 10 8.11 -21.95 -2.74
CA SER A 10 6.83 -22.10 -2.05
C SER A 10 5.68 -21.42 -2.78
N VAL A 11 4.47 -22.01 -2.70
CA VAL A 11 3.24 -21.38 -3.22
C VAL A 11 3.07 -19.98 -2.63
N GLY A 12 2.84 -18.99 -3.49
CA GLY A 12 2.67 -17.59 -3.10
C GLY A 12 3.96 -16.77 -3.00
N CYS A 13 5.14 -17.37 -3.17
CA CYS A 13 6.42 -16.65 -3.30
C CYS A 13 6.36 -15.59 -4.43
N LYS A 14 5.79 -15.97 -5.58
CA LYS A 14 5.50 -15.10 -6.72
C LYS A 14 3.98 -14.93 -6.89
N ARG A 15 3.56 -13.88 -7.59
CA ARG A 15 2.13 -13.69 -7.94
C ARG A 15 1.64 -14.88 -8.76
N ARG A 16 0.48 -15.42 -8.37
CA ARG A 16 -0.14 -16.55 -9.07
C ARG A 16 -0.67 -16.09 -10.41
N ILE A 17 -0.38 -16.88 -11.44
CA ILE A 17 -0.94 -16.73 -12.78
C ILE A 17 -2.08 -17.74 -12.90
N TYR A 18 -3.22 -17.27 -13.38
CA TYR A 18 -4.39 -18.11 -13.62
C TYR A 18 -4.57 -18.23 -15.11
N ASP A 19 -4.42 -19.44 -15.63
CA ASP A 19 -4.56 -19.72 -17.05
C ASP A 19 -5.15 -21.13 -17.23
N LYS A 20 -6.10 -21.27 -18.16
CA LYS A 20 -6.76 -22.55 -18.45
C LYS A 20 -6.26 -23.21 -19.74
N ALA A 21 -5.52 -22.51 -20.58
CA ALA A 21 -5.10 -22.93 -21.91
C ALA A 21 -3.64 -23.40 -22.00
N TRP A 22 -2.79 -22.96 -21.08
CA TRP A 22 -1.35 -23.15 -21.11
C TRP A 22 -0.94 -24.61 -20.96
N PHE A 23 -1.42 -25.30 -19.92
CA PHE A 23 -1.13 -26.73 -19.76
C PHE A 23 -1.69 -27.59 -20.91
N PRO A 24 -2.93 -27.39 -21.39
CA PRO A 24 -3.41 -28.08 -22.59
C PRO A 24 -2.56 -27.82 -23.84
N SER A 25 -2.03 -26.61 -24.03
CA SER A 25 -1.22 -26.26 -25.21
C SER A 25 0.05 -27.09 -25.34
N LEU A 26 0.63 -27.54 -24.21
CA LEU A 26 1.84 -28.36 -24.19
C LEU A 26 1.64 -29.79 -24.74
N ARG A 27 0.39 -30.18 -25.06
CA ARG A 27 0.09 -31.46 -25.73
C ARG A 27 0.20 -31.38 -27.26
N ASP A 28 0.26 -30.17 -27.82
CA ASP A 28 0.41 -29.97 -29.25
C ASP A 28 1.84 -30.32 -29.67
N ARG A 29 1.99 -31.16 -30.70
CA ARG A 29 3.31 -31.59 -31.22
C ARG A 29 4.12 -30.43 -31.82
N ARG A 30 3.49 -29.29 -32.12
CA ARG A 30 4.14 -28.07 -32.62
C ARG A 30 4.79 -27.25 -31.50
N VAL A 31 4.52 -27.56 -30.24
CA VAL A 31 5.05 -26.82 -29.09
C VAL A 31 6.24 -27.55 -28.50
N THR A 32 7.38 -26.87 -28.48
CA THR A 32 8.59 -27.35 -27.80
C THR A 32 8.88 -26.45 -26.61
N LEU A 33 8.81 -27.03 -25.41
CA LEU A 33 9.26 -26.36 -24.18
C LEU A 33 10.72 -26.71 -23.88
N THR A 34 11.55 -25.71 -23.61
CA THR A 34 12.99 -25.84 -23.33
C THR A 34 13.41 -24.96 -22.15
N THR A 35 14.45 -25.38 -21.43
CA THR A 35 15.11 -24.62 -20.36
C THR A 35 16.43 -23.97 -20.82
N LEU A 36 16.83 -24.17 -22.07
CA LEU A 36 18.01 -23.52 -22.63
C LEU A 36 17.83 -22.00 -22.69
N ALA A 37 18.89 -21.27 -22.37
CA ALA A 37 18.89 -19.83 -22.42
C ALA A 37 19.11 -19.35 -23.87
N LEU A 38 18.38 -18.30 -24.26
CA LEU A 38 18.67 -17.55 -25.48
C LEU A 38 20.01 -16.83 -25.33
N THR A 39 21.01 -17.20 -26.13
CA THR A 39 22.37 -16.63 -26.05
C THR A 39 22.72 -15.76 -27.26
N LYS A 40 22.14 -16.05 -28.43
CA LYS A 40 22.33 -15.25 -29.64
C LYS A 40 21.05 -15.19 -30.46
N VAL A 41 20.82 -14.04 -31.09
CA VAL A 41 19.80 -13.86 -32.13
C VAL A 41 20.56 -13.55 -33.42
N GLU A 42 20.30 -14.34 -34.45
CA GLU A 42 20.82 -14.18 -35.81
C GLU A 42 19.70 -13.73 -36.74
N GLU A 43 20.01 -13.50 -38.03
CA GLU A 43 19.04 -13.02 -39.02
C GLU A 43 17.79 -13.92 -39.14
N ASN A 44 17.97 -15.24 -39.21
CA ASN A 44 16.89 -16.22 -39.43
C ASN A 44 16.86 -17.34 -38.39
N SER A 45 17.60 -17.19 -37.30
CA SER A 45 17.72 -18.21 -36.26
C SER A 45 18.08 -17.62 -34.91
N LEU A 46 17.98 -18.44 -33.88
CA LEU A 46 18.43 -18.14 -32.53
C LEU A 46 19.25 -19.29 -31.98
N THR A 47 20.27 -18.96 -31.19
CA THR A 47 21.09 -19.94 -30.50
C THR A 47 20.60 -20.08 -29.07
N LEU A 48 20.29 -21.31 -28.69
CA LEU A 48 19.95 -21.70 -27.33
C LEU A 48 21.11 -22.50 -26.74
N SER A 49 21.61 -22.09 -25.58
CA SER A 49 22.71 -22.76 -24.89
C SER A 49 22.33 -23.12 -23.44
N PRO A 50 23.07 -24.01 -22.77
CA PRO A 50 22.87 -24.28 -21.35
C PRO A 50 22.83 -23.00 -20.51
N GLY A 51 21.68 -22.78 -19.85
CA GLY A 51 21.51 -21.72 -18.87
C GLY A 51 21.82 -22.18 -17.45
N PRO A 52 21.67 -21.29 -16.45
CA PRO A 52 21.68 -21.68 -15.04
C PRO A 52 20.62 -22.76 -14.79
N LYS A 53 21.01 -23.86 -14.14
CA LYS A 53 20.07 -24.94 -13.80
C LYS A 53 18.98 -24.41 -12.87
N THR A 54 17.72 -24.63 -13.22
CA THR A 54 16.60 -24.30 -12.34
C THR A 54 16.17 -25.50 -11.48
N HIS A 55 16.45 -26.72 -11.95
CA HIS A 55 16.22 -27.97 -11.24
C HIS A 55 17.48 -28.86 -11.25
N ALA A 56 17.72 -29.57 -10.15
CA ALA A 56 18.86 -30.48 -10.03
C ALA A 56 18.84 -31.63 -11.06
N SER A 57 17.64 -32.04 -11.48
CA SER A 57 17.41 -33.10 -12.46
C SER A 57 17.54 -32.66 -13.92
N GLU A 58 17.75 -31.36 -14.19
CA GLU A 58 17.99 -30.87 -15.55
C GLU A 58 19.27 -31.48 -16.13
N ARG A 59 19.08 -32.29 -17.17
CA ARG A 59 20.17 -32.79 -18.01
C ARG A 59 20.77 -31.62 -18.79
N MET A 60 22.09 -31.54 -18.83
CA MET A 60 22.75 -30.59 -19.73
C MET A 60 22.52 -31.04 -21.17
N ALA A 61 21.69 -30.31 -21.91
CA ALA A 61 21.63 -30.40 -23.36
C ALA A 61 22.76 -29.57 -23.97
N GLY A 62 23.18 -29.88 -25.20
CA GLY A 62 24.15 -29.05 -25.91
C GLY A 62 23.56 -27.72 -26.38
N THR A 63 24.40 -26.88 -26.97
CA THR A 63 23.94 -25.70 -27.73
C THR A 63 23.17 -26.16 -28.98
N VAL A 64 22.07 -25.48 -29.29
CA VAL A 64 21.22 -25.74 -30.46
C VAL A 64 20.84 -24.45 -31.15
N ASP A 65 20.89 -24.44 -32.47
CA ASP A 65 20.35 -23.36 -33.30
C ASP A 65 18.93 -23.71 -33.75
N VAL A 66 18.02 -22.75 -33.60
CA VAL A 66 16.60 -22.89 -33.91
C VAL A 66 16.22 -21.83 -34.95
N PRO A 67 15.70 -22.20 -36.13
CA PRO A 67 15.15 -21.24 -37.08
C PRO A 67 13.97 -20.48 -36.46
N ALA A 68 13.88 -19.18 -36.69
CA ALA A 68 12.80 -18.36 -36.15
C ALA A 68 12.45 -17.21 -37.09
N ASP A 69 11.18 -17.15 -37.52
CA ASP A 69 10.64 -16.03 -38.29
C ASP A 69 10.13 -14.90 -37.38
N VAL A 70 9.71 -15.24 -36.15
CA VAL A 70 9.12 -14.29 -35.18
C VAL A 70 9.64 -14.61 -33.78
N ILE A 71 10.07 -13.57 -33.06
CA ILE A 71 10.48 -13.64 -31.66
C ILE A 71 9.54 -12.79 -30.80
N VAL A 72 8.96 -13.41 -29.77
CA VAL A 72 8.10 -12.74 -28.80
C VAL A 72 8.81 -12.67 -27.44
N LEU A 73 9.19 -11.47 -27.01
CA LEU A 73 9.89 -11.25 -25.74
C LEU A 73 8.89 -11.08 -24.58
N ALA A 74 8.74 -12.12 -23.76
CA ALA A 74 7.89 -12.12 -22.57
C ALA A 74 8.68 -11.85 -21.26
N ASN A 75 9.51 -10.81 -21.25
CA ASN A 75 10.58 -10.59 -20.26
C ASN A 75 10.14 -9.96 -18.92
N GLY A 76 8.83 -9.74 -18.72
CA GLY A 76 8.29 -9.17 -17.48
C GLY A 76 8.35 -7.63 -17.41
N PHE A 77 8.63 -7.09 -16.21
CA PHE A 77 8.47 -5.66 -15.90
C PHE A 77 9.66 -5.08 -15.13
N ALA A 78 10.00 -3.82 -15.39
CA ALA A 78 10.98 -3.05 -14.61
C ALA A 78 10.31 -2.37 -13.40
N VAL A 79 10.33 -3.05 -12.25
CA VAL A 79 9.55 -2.66 -11.05
C VAL A 79 10.36 -1.94 -9.96
N HIS A 80 11.65 -1.74 -10.18
CA HIS A 80 12.54 -1.06 -9.23
C HIS A 80 12.82 0.40 -9.60
N ASN A 81 12.55 0.79 -10.85
CA ASN A 81 12.80 2.14 -11.38
C ASN A 81 11.60 3.05 -11.09
N TRP A 82 11.33 3.26 -9.81
CA TRP A 82 10.19 4.07 -9.36
C TRP A 82 10.26 5.50 -9.91
N PHE A 83 9.14 5.95 -10.47
CA PHE A 83 8.96 7.29 -11.05
C PHE A 83 9.85 7.62 -12.25
N HIS A 84 10.60 6.69 -12.84
CA HIS A 84 11.35 7.01 -14.06
C HIS A 84 10.40 7.25 -15.26
N PRO A 85 10.63 8.28 -16.11
CA PRO A 85 11.68 9.31 -16.05
C PRO A 85 11.25 10.61 -15.32
N LEU A 86 10.11 10.60 -14.62
CA LEU A 86 9.59 11.74 -13.90
C LEU A 86 10.55 12.20 -12.78
N LYS A 87 10.99 13.45 -12.89
CA LYS A 87 11.77 14.13 -11.86
C LYS A 87 10.84 14.91 -10.93
N VAL A 88 10.68 14.42 -9.71
CA VAL A 88 9.92 15.10 -8.66
C VAL A 88 10.91 15.71 -7.67
N ILE A 89 10.82 17.03 -7.48
CA ILE A 89 11.74 17.80 -6.63
C ILE A 89 10.95 18.31 -5.41
N GLY A 90 11.45 17.99 -4.22
CA GLY A 90 10.88 18.41 -2.94
C GLY A 90 11.60 19.63 -2.37
N ARG A 91 11.55 19.75 -1.04
CA ARG A 91 12.32 20.75 -0.28
C ARG A 91 13.82 20.57 -0.53
N ASP A 92 14.55 21.66 -0.35
CA ASP A 92 16.01 21.70 -0.46
C ASP A 92 16.54 21.18 -1.81
N LYS A 93 15.70 21.29 -2.86
CA LYS A 93 15.98 20.81 -4.23
C LYS A 93 16.29 19.31 -4.32
N THR A 94 15.93 18.53 -3.30
CA THR A 94 16.17 17.07 -3.28
C THR A 94 15.13 16.36 -4.13
N THR A 95 15.57 15.46 -5.00
CA THR A 95 14.70 14.61 -5.81
C THR A 95 14.16 13.41 -5.03
N LEU A 96 13.04 12.83 -5.45
CA LEU A 96 12.54 11.57 -4.87
C LEU A 96 13.58 10.45 -4.94
N GLN A 97 14.32 10.37 -6.04
CA GLN A 97 15.36 9.36 -6.26
C GLN A 97 16.50 9.52 -5.24
N GLU A 98 17.05 10.72 -5.08
CA GLU A 98 18.07 11.02 -4.06
C GLU A 98 17.56 10.73 -2.64
N ALA A 99 16.29 11.07 -2.36
CA ALA A 99 15.66 10.79 -1.07
C ALA A 99 15.49 9.29 -0.80
N PHE A 100 15.31 8.46 -1.83
CA PHE A 100 15.27 7.00 -1.70
C PHE A 100 16.67 6.40 -1.54
N GLU A 101 17.64 6.88 -2.31
CA GLU A 101 19.04 6.43 -2.24
C GLU A 101 19.63 6.64 -0.85
N THR A 102 19.46 7.84 -0.28
CA THR A 102 19.92 8.19 1.07
C THR A 102 19.27 7.35 2.18
N ARG A 103 18.16 6.65 1.88
CA ARG A 103 17.44 5.78 2.83
C ARG A 103 17.60 4.29 2.51
N GLY A 104 18.45 3.95 1.55
CA GLY A 104 18.75 2.57 1.17
C GLY A 104 17.64 1.89 0.38
N GLY A 105 16.78 2.66 -0.30
CA GLY A 105 15.81 2.20 -1.28
C GLY A 105 14.46 2.94 -1.26
N PRO A 106 13.56 2.62 -2.20
CA PRO A 106 12.25 3.27 -2.34
C PRO A 106 11.37 3.06 -1.11
N GLN A 107 10.97 4.15 -0.47
CA GLN A 107 10.13 4.10 0.73
C GLN A 107 9.18 5.28 0.83
N LEU A 108 7.93 5.02 1.20
CA LEU A 108 6.92 6.03 1.42
C LEU A 108 6.13 5.69 2.68
N TYR A 109 5.67 6.70 3.40
CA TYR A 109 4.67 6.53 4.43
C TYR A 109 3.39 6.01 3.79
N ARG A 110 2.97 4.81 4.21
CA ARG A 110 1.78 4.12 3.68
C ARG A 110 1.72 4.14 2.15
N ALA A 111 2.85 3.91 1.48
CA ALA A 111 2.94 3.89 0.02
C ALA A 111 2.45 5.17 -0.72
N THR A 112 2.26 6.29 -0.01
CA THR A 112 1.57 7.48 -0.57
C THR A 112 2.26 8.81 -0.34
N ALA A 113 3.05 8.99 0.72
CA ALA A 113 3.67 10.29 1.02
C ALA A 113 5.11 10.15 1.52
N LEU A 114 5.90 11.23 1.41
CA LEU A 114 7.28 11.30 1.88
C LEU A 114 7.54 12.64 2.57
N ASP A 115 8.27 12.62 3.68
CA ASP A 115 8.78 13.85 4.29
C ASP A 115 9.79 14.55 3.35
N GLY A 116 9.73 15.88 3.29
CA GLY A 116 10.43 16.71 2.29
C GLY A 116 9.59 17.00 1.03
N PHE A 117 8.41 16.39 0.87
CA PHE A 117 7.57 16.54 -0.33
C PHE A 117 6.15 16.99 0.06
N PRO A 118 5.96 18.25 0.48
CA PRO A 118 4.65 18.76 0.91
C PRO A 118 3.64 18.73 -0.23
N ASN A 119 2.37 18.48 0.10
CA ASN A 119 1.24 18.41 -0.84
C ASN A 119 1.36 17.36 -1.97
N LEU A 120 2.38 16.49 -1.92
CA LEU A 120 2.54 15.39 -2.87
C LEU A 120 1.91 14.11 -2.32
N PHE A 121 1.02 13.50 -3.12
CA PHE A 121 0.44 12.19 -2.85
C PHE A 121 0.66 11.28 -4.06
N ILE A 122 1.35 10.18 -3.82
CA ILE A 122 1.63 9.13 -4.79
C ILE A 122 0.55 8.06 -4.66
N LEU A 123 0.08 7.56 -5.79
CA LEU A 123 -0.75 6.35 -5.84
C LEU A 123 0.10 5.18 -6.31
N PHE A 124 -0.19 4.01 -5.74
CA PHE A 124 0.49 2.75 -6.03
C PHE A 124 2.01 2.81 -5.87
N GLY A 125 2.50 3.51 -4.85
CA GLY A 125 3.93 3.63 -4.56
C GLY A 125 4.57 2.35 -3.98
N PRO A 126 5.85 2.42 -3.58
CA PRO A 126 6.55 1.31 -2.92
C PRO A 126 5.76 0.71 -1.75
N ASN A 127 5.84 -0.60 -1.61
CA ASN A 127 5.12 -1.40 -0.62
C ASN A 127 3.58 -1.30 -0.69
N SER A 128 3.00 -1.04 -1.87
CA SER A 128 1.55 -1.12 -2.10
C SER A 128 1.11 -2.35 -2.90
N PHE A 129 2.02 -3.10 -3.51
CA PHE A 129 1.65 -4.20 -4.38
C PHE A 129 1.04 -5.34 -3.58
N THR A 130 -0.16 -5.74 -3.98
CA THR A 130 -0.89 -6.85 -3.37
C THR A 130 -0.84 -8.07 -4.29
N GLY A 131 0.04 -9.03 -3.96
CA GLY A 131 0.06 -10.34 -4.64
C GLY A 131 -1.12 -11.24 -4.25
N HIS A 132 -1.82 -10.87 -3.17
CA HIS A 132 -2.87 -11.64 -2.49
C HIS A 132 -4.26 -11.01 -2.59
N SER A 133 -4.41 -9.82 -3.18
CA SER A 133 -5.69 -9.10 -3.23
C SER A 133 -5.76 -8.10 -4.38
N SER A 134 -6.87 -7.37 -4.50
CA SER A 134 -7.12 -6.43 -5.59
C SER A 134 -6.27 -5.16 -5.47
N VAL A 135 -5.54 -4.82 -6.53
CA VAL A 135 -4.84 -3.53 -6.66
C VAL A 135 -5.83 -2.37 -6.74
N ILE A 136 -7.00 -2.58 -7.37
CA ILE A 136 -8.04 -1.55 -7.52
C ILE A 136 -8.55 -1.10 -6.15
N LEU A 137 -8.84 -2.05 -5.26
CA LEU A 137 -9.26 -1.73 -3.89
C LEU A 137 -8.19 -0.94 -3.13
N GLY A 138 -6.91 -1.30 -3.32
CA GLY A 138 -5.78 -0.56 -2.75
C GLY A 138 -5.74 0.89 -3.26
N LEU A 139 -5.90 1.09 -4.56
CA LEU A 139 -5.94 2.39 -5.21
C LEU A 139 -7.11 3.26 -4.74
N GLU A 140 -8.33 2.72 -4.69
CA GLU A 140 -9.51 3.45 -4.21
C GLU A 140 -9.34 3.95 -2.77
N ASN A 141 -8.74 3.11 -1.92
CA ASN A 141 -8.37 3.49 -0.55
C ASN A 141 -7.35 4.64 -0.53
N GLN A 142 -6.29 4.56 -1.35
CA GLN A 142 -5.27 5.59 -1.45
C GLN A 142 -5.83 6.91 -1.99
N ILE A 143 -6.68 6.86 -3.01
CA ILE A 143 -7.38 8.03 -3.59
C ILE A 143 -8.22 8.71 -2.53
N ASN A 144 -9.06 7.96 -1.80
CA ASN A 144 -9.89 8.51 -0.74
C ASN A 144 -9.07 9.21 0.36
N HIS A 145 -7.92 8.63 0.72
CA HIS A 145 -7.01 9.20 1.70
C HIS A 145 -6.35 10.49 1.19
N ALA A 146 -5.82 10.48 -0.02
CA ALA A 146 -5.21 11.64 -0.66
C ALA A 146 -6.22 12.80 -0.77
N ILE A 147 -7.44 12.54 -1.26
CA ILE A 147 -8.50 13.55 -1.33
C ILE A 147 -8.83 14.12 0.05
N LYS A 148 -8.90 13.28 1.09
CA LYS A 148 -9.20 13.74 2.46
C LYS A 148 -8.14 14.69 3.01
N LEU A 149 -6.88 14.46 2.68
CA LEU A 149 -5.73 15.28 3.10
C LEU A 149 -5.53 16.52 2.22
N MET A 150 -5.78 16.43 0.92
CA MET A 150 -5.65 17.54 -0.03
C MET A 150 -6.82 18.51 0.01
N ARG A 151 -8.02 18.07 0.41
CA ARG A 151 -9.23 18.89 0.40
C ARG A 151 -9.10 20.22 1.16
N PRO A 152 -8.47 20.31 2.34
CA PRO A 152 -8.19 21.59 3.01
C PRO A 152 -7.26 22.51 2.20
N VAL A 153 -6.27 21.94 1.50
CA VAL A 153 -5.35 22.68 0.63
C VAL A 153 -6.11 23.28 -0.56
N LEU A 154 -6.91 22.47 -1.25
CA LEU A 154 -7.74 22.90 -2.37
C LEU A 154 -8.82 23.94 -1.98
N ARG A 155 -9.18 24.02 -0.70
CA ARG A 155 -10.11 25.03 -0.17
C ARG A 155 -9.41 26.33 0.25
N GLY A 156 -8.09 26.39 0.22
CA GLY A 156 -7.32 27.50 0.76
C GLY A 156 -7.31 27.57 2.30
N ASP A 157 -7.74 26.52 3.00
CA ASP A 157 -7.71 26.47 4.48
C ASP A 157 -6.28 26.11 4.98
N VAL A 158 -5.46 25.46 4.15
CA VAL A 158 -4.13 24.93 4.48
C VAL A 158 -3.17 25.26 3.34
N THR A 159 -1.96 25.71 3.64
CA THR A 159 -0.90 25.94 2.64
C THR A 159 -0.14 24.65 2.35
N THR A 160 0.24 23.94 3.40
CA THR A 160 1.03 22.71 3.29
C THR A 160 0.47 21.61 4.18
N ILE A 161 0.42 20.40 3.64
CA ILE A 161 0.27 19.16 4.39
C ILE A 161 1.44 18.25 4.04
N GLU A 162 2.14 17.77 5.06
CA GLU A 162 3.37 17.00 4.89
C GLU A 162 3.45 15.92 5.96
N VAL A 163 3.83 14.70 5.58
CA VAL A 163 4.04 13.63 6.56
C VAL A 163 5.31 13.91 7.36
N LYS A 164 5.30 13.61 8.65
CA LYS A 164 6.48 13.75 9.51
C LYS A 164 7.52 12.68 9.18
N ARG A 165 8.79 13.06 9.33
CA ARG A 165 9.95 12.18 9.10
C ARG A 165 9.95 10.95 10.01
N ASP A 166 9.71 11.15 11.30
CA ASP A 166 9.65 10.07 12.30
C ASP A 166 8.57 9.03 11.95
N ALA A 167 7.38 9.47 11.55
CA ALA A 167 6.29 8.61 11.12
C ALA A 167 6.64 7.80 9.87
N THR A 168 7.29 8.43 8.89
CA THR A 168 7.77 7.76 7.68
C THR A 168 8.80 6.68 8.02
N LEU A 169 9.84 7.02 8.79
CA LEU A 169 10.90 6.09 9.16
C LEU A 169 10.37 4.93 10.02
N ALA A 170 9.48 5.22 10.98
CA ALA A 170 8.84 4.19 11.80
C ALA A 170 8.01 3.22 10.95
N TYR A 171 7.24 3.74 9.98
CA TYR A 171 6.46 2.92 9.06
C TYR A 171 7.36 2.02 8.20
N THR A 172 8.42 2.58 7.59
CA THR A 172 9.38 1.80 6.80
C THR A 172 10.03 0.71 7.63
N LYS A 173 10.50 1.03 8.85
CA LYS A 173 11.12 0.04 9.73
C LYS A 173 10.16 -1.11 10.04
N GLN A 174 8.91 -0.79 10.36
CA GLN A 174 7.89 -1.79 10.68
C GLN A 174 7.55 -2.67 9.47
N ILE A 175 7.29 -2.06 8.30
CA ILE A 175 6.90 -2.85 7.11
C ILE A 175 8.03 -3.76 6.63
N GLN A 176 9.28 -3.31 6.69
CA GLN A 176 10.43 -4.15 6.33
C GLN A 176 10.63 -5.30 7.32
N LYS A 177 10.43 -5.05 8.63
CA LYS A 177 10.43 -6.11 9.65
C LYS A 177 9.37 -7.17 9.35
N ASP A 178 8.16 -6.76 9.02
CA ASP A 178 7.05 -7.69 8.81
C ASP A 178 7.18 -8.45 7.48
N LEU A 179 7.72 -7.81 6.45
CA LEU A 179 8.02 -8.44 5.16
C LEU A 179 9.00 -9.60 5.29
N ASN A 180 9.96 -9.55 6.23
CA ASN A 180 10.90 -10.65 6.46
C ASN A 180 10.23 -11.95 6.91
N ASN A 181 9.01 -11.87 7.46
CA ASN A 181 8.24 -13.04 7.89
C ASN A 181 7.31 -13.57 6.80
N MET A 182 7.33 -12.98 5.60
CA MET A 182 6.43 -13.34 4.50
C MET A 182 7.08 -14.34 3.54
N VAL A 183 6.26 -15.18 2.90
CA VAL A 183 6.70 -16.18 1.91
C VAL A 183 7.50 -15.57 0.75
N TRP A 184 7.28 -14.29 0.45
CA TRP A 184 7.99 -13.54 -0.60
C TRP A 184 9.47 -13.30 -0.27
N ASN A 185 9.81 -13.29 1.02
CA ASN A 185 11.15 -13.03 1.52
C ASN A 185 11.84 -14.31 2.02
N SER A 186 11.25 -15.49 1.82
CA SER A 186 11.92 -16.74 2.16
C SER A 186 13.21 -16.93 1.34
N SER A 187 14.16 -17.66 1.91
CA SER A 187 15.48 -17.93 1.30
C SER A 187 15.36 -18.61 -0.07
N HIS A 188 14.36 -19.47 -0.24
CA HIS A 188 14.10 -20.20 -1.48
C HIS A 188 13.22 -19.43 -2.48
N CYS A 189 12.81 -18.20 -2.16
CA CYS A 189 12.02 -17.36 -3.03
C CYS A 189 12.89 -16.35 -3.78
N SER A 190 13.19 -16.61 -5.06
CA SER A 190 13.75 -15.60 -5.95
C SER A 190 12.62 -14.91 -6.72
N SER A 191 12.39 -13.62 -6.47
CA SER A 191 11.33 -12.84 -7.13
C SER A 191 11.80 -11.42 -7.40
N TRP A 192 11.15 -10.77 -8.38
CA TRP A 192 11.35 -9.36 -8.72
C TRP A 192 10.88 -8.39 -7.63
N TYR A 193 10.35 -8.86 -6.50
CA TYR A 193 9.98 -7.99 -5.39
C TYR A 193 11.20 -7.46 -4.63
N LYS A 194 12.30 -8.22 -4.64
CA LYS A 194 13.53 -7.92 -3.89
C LYS A 194 14.55 -7.20 -4.78
N ASN A 195 15.18 -6.17 -4.25
CA ASN A 195 16.33 -5.55 -4.92
C ASN A 195 17.61 -6.39 -4.70
N GLY A 196 18.73 -5.95 -5.28
CA GLY A 196 20.04 -6.63 -5.15
C GLY A 196 20.54 -6.80 -3.72
N ASN A 197 20.03 -6.01 -2.76
CA ASN A 197 20.36 -6.10 -1.34
C ASN A 197 19.37 -6.96 -0.54
N GLY A 198 18.46 -7.68 -1.23
CA GLY A 198 17.47 -8.56 -0.62
C GLY A 198 16.27 -7.86 0.01
N LYS A 199 16.18 -6.52 -0.05
CA LYS A 199 15.07 -5.75 0.51
C LYS A 199 13.86 -5.76 -0.43
N ASN A 200 12.68 -5.93 0.15
CA ASN A 200 11.42 -5.93 -0.59
C ASN A 200 10.73 -4.56 -0.50
N PHE A 201 10.77 -3.80 -1.58
CA PHE A 201 10.14 -2.47 -1.68
C PHE A 201 8.83 -2.47 -2.46
N VAL A 202 8.35 -3.65 -2.83
CA VAL A 202 7.20 -3.79 -3.72
C VAL A 202 5.97 -4.23 -2.95
N SER A 203 6.09 -5.29 -2.17
CA SER A 203 4.95 -5.98 -1.57
C SER A 203 4.38 -5.26 -0.34
N TYR A 204 3.06 -5.36 -0.16
CA TYR A 204 2.35 -4.98 1.06
C TYR A 204 2.04 -6.21 1.93
N PRO A 205 2.54 -6.31 3.18
CA PRO A 205 2.45 -7.54 3.98
C PRO A 205 1.14 -7.77 4.74
N TYR A 206 0.22 -6.79 4.77
CA TYR A 206 -0.96 -6.87 5.63
C TYR A 206 -2.26 -7.18 4.86
N SER A 207 -3.34 -7.42 5.60
CA SER A 207 -4.66 -7.64 5.04
C SER A 207 -5.26 -6.37 4.42
N MET A 208 -6.18 -6.53 3.46
CA MET A 208 -6.89 -5.39 2.87
C MET A 208 -7.87 -4.72 3.83
N ILE A 209 -8.38 -5.45 4.83
CA ILE A 209 -9.18 -4.85 5.89
C ILE A 209 -8.33 -3.83 6.66
N TRP A 210 -7.11 -4.23 7.05
CA TRP A 210 -6.19 -3.34 7.75
C TRP A 210 -5.76 -2.15 6.87
N HIS A 211 -5.53 -2.40 5.58
CA HIS A 211 -5.28 -1.34 4.61
C HIS A 211 -6.44 -0.34 4.59
N THR A 212 -7.66 -0.78 4.32
CA THR A 212 -8.85 0.09 4.28
C THR A 212 -8.99 0.93 5.56
N LEU A 213 -8.86 0.32 6.74
CA LEU A 213 -8.93 1.04 8.03
C LEU A 213 -7.87 2.15 8.14
N GLN A 214 -6.61 1.84 7.80
CA GLN A 214 -5.53 2.83 7.85
C GLN A 214 -5.78 4.01 6.91
N PHE A 215 -6.31 3.76 5.71
CA PHE A 215 -6.53 4.79 4.71
C PHE A 215 -7.79 5.62 4.97
N TRP A 216 -8.86 5.01 5.47
CA TRP A 216 -10.10 5.72 5.83
C TRP A 216 -9.93 6.63 7.05
N PHE A 217 -9.08 6.22 8.00
CA PHE A 217 -8.81 6.96 9.23
C PHE A 217 -7.34 7.42 9.30
N PRO A 218 -7.01 8.60 8.71
CA PRO A 218 -5.67 9.16 8.82
C PRO A 218 -5.27 9.38 10.29
N THR A 219 -4.05 8.96 10.62
CA THR A 219 -3.44 9.29 11.92
C THR A 219 -2.93 10.72 11.85
N TRP A 220 -3.77 11.71 12.17
CA TRP A 220 -3.45 13.14 12.04
C TRP A 220 -2.18 13.57 12.80
N ALA A 221 -1.77 12.86 13.85
CA ALA A 221 -0.53 13.11 14.58
C ALA A 221 0.75 12.93 13.72
N HIS A 222 0.67 12.15 12.63
CA HIS A 222 1.77 11.92 11.70
C HIS A 222 1.93 13.00 10.63
N TRP A 223 1.09 14.05 10.65
CA TRP A 223 1.08 15.08 9.63
C TRP A 223 1.40 16.44 10.23
N ASN A 224 2.27 17.18 9.56
CA ASN A 224 2.43 18.62 9.74
C ASN A 224 1.42 19.32 8.83
N VAL A 225 0.64 20.24 9.39
CA VAL A 225 -0.41 20.97 8.68
C VAL A 225 -0.26 22.45 8.97
N GLU A 226 0.12 23.22 7.95
CA GLU A 226 0.25 24.68 8.04
C GLU A 226 -1.05 25.33 7.57
N PHE A 227 -1.75 26.00 8.49
CA PHE A 227 -3.02 26.65 8.18
C PHE A 227 -2.81 28.04 7.58
N THR A 228 -3.68 28.45 6.66
CA THR A 228 -3.79 29.86 6.28
C THR A 228 -4.51 30.64 7.39
N GLN A 229 -4.39 31.97 7.40
CA GLN A 229 -5.17 32.82 8.33
C GLN A 229 -6.68 32.54 8.22
N GLN A 230 -7.18 32.38 6.98
CA GLN A 230 -8.58 32.05 6.73
C GLN A 230 -8.95 30.66 7.29
N GLY A 231 -8.08 29.68 7.09
CA GLY A 231 -8.23 28.33 7.62
C GLY A 231 -8.24 28.29 9.15
N GLU A 232 -7.37 29.06 9.81
CA GLU A 232 -7.36 29.20 11.26
C GLU A 232 -8.65 29.82 11.78
N ALA A 233 -9.10 30.92 11.17
CA ALA A 233 -10.37 31.56 11.52
C ALA A 233 -11.56 30.60 11.36
N ARG A 234 -11.58 29.81 10.29
CA ARG A 234 -12.62 28.79 10.05
C ARG A 234 -12.56 27.65 11.08
N ARG A 235 -11.35 27.19 11.43
CA ARG A 235 -11.12 26.17 12.46
C ARG A 235 -11.60 26.65 13.83
N TRP A 236 -11.28 27.88 14.21
CA TRP A 236 -11.74 28.52 15.43
C TRP A 236 -13.26 28.65 15.49
N ARG A 237 -13.89 29.14 14.42
CA ARG A 237 -15.37 29.20 14.32
C ARG A 237 -16.01 27.83 14.52
N LYS A 238 -15.51 26.78 13.86
CA LYS A 238 -16.00 25.40 14.04
C LYS A 238 -15.80 24.88 15.45
N ARG A 239 -14.65 25.16 16.08
CA ARG A 239 -14.38 24.79 17.48
C ARG A 239 -15.37 25.45 18.43
N ARG A 240 -15.59 26.76 18.29
CA ARG A 240 -16.57 27.50 19.10
C ARG A 240 -17.99 26.96 18.90
N ALA A 241 -18.42 26.74 17.67
CA ALA A 241 -19.74 26.17 17.38
C ALA A 241 -19.93 24.78 18.01
N ARG A 242 -18.91 23.91 17.95
CA ARG A 242 -18.94 22.60 18.63
C ARG A 242 -19.00 22.73 20.14
N MET A 243 -18.21 23.61 20.74
CA MET A 243 -18.26 23.84 22.20
C MET A 243 -19.63 24.36 22.63
N LEU A 244 -20.20 25.32 21.89
CA LEU A 244 -21.56 25.82 22.15
C LEU A 244 -22.60 24.69 22.01
N LEU A 245 -22.51 23.86 20.99
CA LEU A 245 -23.39 22.70 20.82
C LEU A 245 -23.27 21.73 22.01
N PHE A 246 -22.06 21.42 22.47
CA PHE A 246 -21.85 20.58 23.65
C PHE A 246 -22.41 21.21 24.93
N LEU A 247 -22.26 22.52 25.11
CA LEU A 247 -22.84 23.25 26.24
C LEU A 247 -24.37 23.22 26.20
N ILE A 248 -24.98 23.42 25.03
CA ILE A 248 -26.44 23.34 24.84
C ILE A 248 -26.95 21.93 25.14
N ILE A 249 -26.30 20.89 24.60
CA ILE A 249 -26.66 19.49 24.87
C ILE A 249 -26.50 19.17 26.37
N GLY A 250 -25.41 19.64 27.00
CA GLY A 250 -25.19 19.50 28.44
C GLY A 250 -26.26 20.20 29.28
N PHE A 251 -26.69 21.40 28.87
CA PHE A 251 -27.73 22.15 29.56
C PHE A 251 -29.11 21.49 29.41
N ILE A 252 -29.46 21.01 28.22
CA ILE A 252 -30.71 20.28 27.96
C ILE A 252 -30.76 18.99 28.80
N THR A 253 -29.66 18.23 28.84
CA THR A 253 -29.59 17.00 29.66
C THR A 253 -29.67 17.31 31.16
N LEU A 254 -29.10 18.42 31.63
CA LEU A 254 -29.24 18.89 33.01
C LEU A 254 -30.70 19.25 33.36
N ILE A 255 -31.40 20.00 32.49
CA ILE A 255 -32.81 20.35 32.69
C ILE A 255 -33.69 19.09 32.72
N ALA A 256 -33.48 18.15 31.78
CA ALA A 256 -34.22 16.90 31.74
C ALA A 256 -34.03 16.09 33.03
N LYS A 257 -32.80 16.01 33.56
CA LYS A 257 -32.48 15.37 34.83
C LYS A 257 -33.15 16.09 36.01
N PHE A 258 -33.14 17.41 36.04
CA PHE A 258 -33.78 18.19 37.11
C PHE A 258 -35.30 18.04 37.12
N ARG A 259 -35.95 18.02 35.93
CA ARG A 259 -37.39 17.73 35.80
C ARG A 259 -37.74 16.31 36.25
N SER A 260 -36.93 15.32 35.89
CA SER A 260 -37.09 13.93 36.36
C SER A 260 -37.00 13.84 37.89
N ILE A 261 -36.00 14.46 38.51
CA ILE A 261 -35.86 14.51 39.99
C ILE A 261 -37.07 15.18 40.65
N ARG A 262 -37.56 16.29 40.06
CA ARG A 262 -38.75 16.99 40.58
C ARG A 262 -40.01 16.12 40.49
N SER A 263 -40.17 15.38 39.39
CA SER A 263 -41.29 14.43 39.22
C SER A 263 -41.24 13.29 40.24
N LEU A 264 -40.05 12.72 40.51
CA LEU A 264 -39.85 11.69 41.54
C LEU A 264 -40.13 12.22 42.94
N ARG A 265 -39.73 13.46 43.25
CA ARG A 265 -40.07 14.12 44.53
C ARG A 265 -41.57 14.32 44.68
N LEU A 266 -42.29 14.74 43.64
CA LEU A 266 -43.74 14.91 43.66
C LEU A 266 -44.46 13.58 43.88
N ILE A 267 -44.02 12.51 43.22
CA ILE A 267 -44.54 11.15 43.41
C ILE A 267 -44.33 10.70 44.87
N MET A 268 -43.11 10.85 45.41
CA MET A 268 -42.82 10.49 46.80
C MET A 268 -43.61 11.31 47.83
N LEU A 269 -43.87 12.60 47.56
CA LEU A 269 -44.72 13.43 48.41
C LEU A 269 -46.17 12.95 48.39
N SER A 270 -46.71 12.55 47.23
CA SER A 270 -48.07 12.00 47.13
C SER A 270 -48.22 10.66 47.89
N ILE A 271 -47.18 9.82 47.85
CA ILE A 271 -47.15 8.54 48.57
C ILE A 271 -47.12 8.78 50.09
N ARG A 272 -46.35 9.76 50.56
CA ARG A 272 -46.33 10.14 51.98
C ARG A 272 -47.65 10.72 52.47
N SER A 273 -48.33 11.56 51.67
CA SER A 273 -49.66 12.06 52.03
C SER A 273 -50.71 10.95 52.09
N LEU A 274 -50.59 9.89 51.28
CA LEU A 274 -51.48 8.72 51.32
C LEU A 274 -51.25 7.83 52.55
N GLN A 275 -50.04 7.84 53.13
CA GLN A 275 -49.73 7.08 54.36
C GLN A 275 -50.11 7.81 55.66
N LEU A 276 -50.32 9.13 55.62
CA LEU A 276 -50.72 9.93 56.79
C LEU A 276 -52.25 10.02 56.98
N VAL A 277 -53.05 9.41 56.09
CA VAL A 277 -54.54 9.40 56.12
C VAL A 277 -55.09 8.03 56.54
N LYS A 278 -54.31 7.24 57.29
CA LYS A 278 -54.78 6.04 57.99
C LYS A 278 -54.44 6.16 59.47
#